data_AF-A0A7G2K0M8-F1
#
_entry.id   AF-A0A7G2K0M8-F1
#
_cell.length_a   1.000
_cell.length_b   1.000
_cell.length_c   1.000
_cell.angle_alpha   90.00
_cell.angle_beta   90.00
_cell.angle_gamma   90.00
#
_symmetry.space_group_name_H-M   'P 1'
#
loop_
_entity.id
_entity.type
_entity.pdbx_description
1 polymer ?
#
loop_
_entity_poly.entity_id
_entity_poly.type
_entity_poly.pdbx_seq_one_letter_code
_entity_poly.pdbx_strand_id
1 'polypeptide(L)'
;MDLKRQEGGVKTAFWNGMPIENDLMTLCKQLGKLGIWVRLHYVYPYPHVDDLIPLMADGTLLPYLDIPLQHASPKILKAMKRPGSIDRTLERIKQWREICPDLTLRSTFIVGFPGETEEDFQLISYQV
;
A
#
# COMPACT_ATOMS: atom_id res chain seq x y z
N MET A 1 15.07 0.07 -8.38
CA MET A 1 14.75 1.18 -9.30
C MET A 1 14.16 2.28 -8.46
N ASP A 2 15.00 3.24 -8.07
CA ASP A 2 14.57 4.44 -7.39
C ASP A 2 13.69 5.25 -8.34
N LEU A 3 12.39 5.29 -8.05
CA LEU A 3 11.51 6.31 -8.56
C LEU A 3 11.88 7.62 -7.85
N LYS A 4 13.01 8.21 -8.26
CA LYS A 4 13.29 9.62 -7.94
C LYS A 4 12.09 10.41 -8.46
N ARG A 5 11.37 11.03 -7.53
CA ARG A 5 10.37 12.06 -7.83
C ARG A 5 11.00 12.97 -8.90
N GLN A 6 10.42 13.00 -10.10
CA GLN A 6 10.56 14.20 -10.91
C GLN A 6 10.02 15.33 -10.02
N GLU A 7 10.81 16.37 -9.82
CA GLU A 7 10.46 17.58 -9.08
C GLU A 7 9.37 18.37 -9.85
N GLY A 8 8.23 17.75 -10.11
CA GLY A 8 6.99 18.45 -10.37
C GLY A 8 6.42 18.82 -9.01
N GLY A 9 6.64 20.06 -8.57
CA GLY A 9 6.03 20.58 -7.34
C GLY A 9 4.53 20.30 -7.31
N VAL A 10 3.98 20.13 -6.10
CA VAL A 10 2.55 19.94 -5.87
C VAL A 10 1.80 21.09 -6.55
N LYS A 11 1.02 20.79 -7.58
CA LYS A 11 0.29 21.81 -8.34
C LYS A 11 -0.98 22.17 -7.57
N THR A 12 -1.28 23.45 -7.45
CA THR A 12 -2.56 23.90 -6.90
C THR A 12 -3.68 23.64 -7.90
N ALA A 13 -4.74 22.95 -7.47
CA ALA A 13 -6.01 22.84 -8.16
C ALA A 13 -7.09 23.61 -7.38
N PHE A 14 -8.26 23.82 -7.98
CA PHE A 14 -9.38 24.49 -7.31
C PHE A 14 -10.57 23.56 -7.21
N TRP A 15 -11.17 23.46 -6.01
CA TRP A 15 -12.42 22.76 -5.77
C TRP A 15 -13.39 23.66 -5.01
N ASN A 16 -14.59 23.89 -5.55
CA ASN A 16 -15.57 24.85 -5.01
C ASN A 16 -14.97 26.24 -4.67
N GLY A 17 -14.05 26.72 -5.50
CA GLY A 17 -13.36 28.00 -5.29
C GLY A 17 -12.26 27.97 -4.22
N MET A 18 -12.04 26.84 -3.54
CA MET A 18 -10.94 26.67 -2.59
C MET A 18 -9.69 26.12 -3.29
N PRO A 19 -8.49 26.70 -3.06
CA PRO A 19 -7.25 26.11 -3.53
C PRO A 19 -6.97 24.82 -2.75
N ILE A 20 -6.65 23.75 -3.47
CA ILE A 20 -6.24 22.47 -2.91
C ILE A 20 -4.94 22.01 -3.56
N GLU A 21 -4.12 21.33 -2.79
CA GLU A 21 -2.93 20.64 -3.29
C GLU A 21 -3.34 19.41 -4.12
N ASN A 22 -2.78 19.28 -5.33
CA ASN A 22 -3.05 18.15 -6.22
C ASN A 22 -2.18 16.94 -5.86
N ASP A 23 -2.46 16.35 -4.71
CA ASP A 23 -1.82 15.13 -4.22
C ASP A 23 -2.84 14.17 -3.58
N LEU A 24 -2.38 12.93 -3.36
CA LEU A 24 -3.20 11.86 -2.79
C LEU A 24 -3.68 12.15 -1.37
N MET A 25 -2.83 12.75 -0.52
CA MET A 25 -3.13 13.04 0.87
C MET A 25 -4.26 14.05 0.98
N THR A 26 -4.16 15.13 0.21
CA THR A 26 -5.17 16.17 0.13
C THR A 26 -6.48 15.59 -0.40
N LEU A 27 -6.43 14.77 -1.47
CA LEU A 27 -7.62 14.08 -1.99
C LEU A 27 -8.29 13.22 -0.91
N CYS A 28 -7.54 12.38 -0.20
CA CYS A 28 -8.07 11.51 0.86
C CYS A 28 -8.77 12.31 1.96
N LYS A 29 -8.12 13.38 2.45
CA LYS A 29 -8.69 14.26 3.49
C LYS A 29 -9.97 14.95 3.03
N GLN A 30 -10.04 15.39 1.76
CA GLN A 30 -11.26 16.03 1.25
C GLN A 30 -12.39 15.03 1.04
N LEU A 31 -12.09 13.82 0.53
CA LEU A 31 -13.09 12.77 0.37
C LEU A 31 -13.67 12.32 1.71
N GLY A 32 -12.85 12.19 2.76
CA GLY A 32 -13.31 11.80 4.09
C GLY A 32 -14.31 12.78 4.73
N LYS A 33 -14.29 14.06 4.33
CA LYS A 33 -15.25 15.08 4.82
C LYS A 33 -16.66 14.93 4.25
N LEU A 34 -16.86 14.07 3.25
CA LEU A 34 -18.15 13.89 2.59
C LEU A 34 -19.14 13.04 3.42
N GLY A 35 -18.72 12.48 4.56
CA GLY A 35 -19.57 11.63 5.40
C GLY A 35 -19.89 10.27 4.79
N ILE A 36 -19.08 9.82 3.81
CA ILE A 36 -19.18 8.53 3.13
C ILE A 36 -17.94 7.69 3.43
N TRP A 37 -18.03 6.38 3.20
CA TRP A 37 -16.84 5.53 3.24
C TRP A 37 -15.91 5.78 2.07
N VAL A 38 -14.65 6.01 2.38
CA VAL A 38 -13.56 6.13 1.42
C VAL A 38 -12.63 4.94 1.60
N ARG A 39 -12.61 4.03 0.63
CA ARG A 39 -11.79 2.81 0.66
C ARG A 39 -10.74 2.88 -0.45
N LEU A 40 -9.49 2.65 -0.09
CA LEU A 40 -8.39 2.60 -1.05
C LEU A 40 -8.22 1.19 -1.63
N HIS A 41 -8.00 1.11 -2.94
CA HIS A 41 -7.71 -0.12 -3.66
C HIS A 41 -6.42 0.02 -4.48
N TYR A 42 -5.77 -1.11 -4.78
CA TYR A 42 -4.54 -1.17 -5.56
C TYR A 42 -3.38 -0.35 -4.96
N VAL A 43 -3.24 -0.37 -3.64
CA VAL A 43 -2.22 0.39 -2.93
C VAL A 43 -0.92 -0.41 -2.92
N TYR A 44 0.09 0.10 -3.63
CA TYR A 44 1.44 -0.46 -3.52
C TYR A 44 2.10 0.01 -2.22
N PRO A 45 2.83 -0.87 -1.50
CA PRO A 45 3.39 -0.58 -0.18
C PRO A 45 4.66 0.28 -0.31
N TYR A 46 4.50 1.49 -0.83
CA TYR A 46 5.55 2.50 -0.89
C TYR A 46 5.60 3.30 0.42
N PRO A 47 6.72 3.97 0.73
CA PRO A 47 6.85 4.73 1.99
C PRO A 47 5.74 5.77 2.22
N HIS A 48 5.19 6.38 1.16
CA HIS A 48 4.11 7.36 1.30
C HIS A 48 2.77 6.79 1.80
N VAL A 49 2.61 5.47 1.84
CA VAL A 49 1.43 4.83 2.41
C VAL A 49 1.42 4.97 3.93
N ASP A 50 2.59 5.11 4.55
CA ASP A 50 2.74 5.28 6.00
C ASP A 50 1.97 6.50 6.48
N ASP A 51 1.96 7.58 5.69
CA ASP A 51 1.24 8.81 5.99
C ASP A 51 -0.29 8.64 5.92
N LEU A 52 -0.80 7.61 5.25
CA LEU A 52 -2.24 7.34 5.12
C LEU A 52 -2.81 6.55 6.31
N ILE A 53 -1.97 5.83 7.06
CA ILE A 53 -2.41 4.98 8.16
C ILE A 53 -3.07 5.76 9.30
N PRO A 54 -2.57 6.94 9.71
CA PRO A 54 -3.25 7.76 10.70
C PRO A 54 -4.68 8.17 10.26
N LEU A 55 -4.90 8.42 8.97
CA LEU A 55 -6.24 8.73 8.45
C LEU A 55 -7.18 7.52 8.49
N MET A 56 -6.65 6.31 8.50
CA MET A 56 -7.44 5.09 8.71
C MET A 56 -7.75 4.90 10.19
N ALA A 57 -6.80 5.20 11.07
CA ALA A 57 -6.97 5.11 12.52
C ALA A 57 -7.99 6.12 13.06
N ASP A 58 -8.05 7.33 12.49
CA ASP A 58 -9.01 8.37 12.90
C ASP A 58 -10.40 8.26 12.23
N GLY A 59 -10.57 7.31 11.30
CA GLY A 59 -11.84 7.06 10.60
C GLY A 59 -12.10 7.94 9.37
N THR A 60 -11.17 8.83 8.99
CA THR A 60 -11.23 9.61 7.74
C THR A 60 -11.26 8.69 6.51
N LEU A 61 -10.48 7.62 6.55
CA LEU A 61 -10.45 6.54 5.57
C LEU A 61 -10.90 5.24 6.24
N LEU A 62 -11.49 4.35 5.44
CA LEU A 62 -11.79 3.01 5.92
C LEU A 62 -10.47 2.27 6.20
N PRO A 63 -10.31 1.57 7.34
CA PRO A 63 -9.09 0.85 7.71
C PRO A 63 -8.92 -0.44 6.89
N TYR A 64 -8.65 -0.26 5.61
CA TYR A 64 -8.57 -1.33 4.62
C TYR A 64 -7.51 -0.98 3.56
N LEU A 65 -6.54 -1.87 3.39
CA LEU A 65 -5.55 -1.78 2.32
C LEU A 65 -5.54 -3.06 1.47
N ASP A 66 -5.59 -2.85 0.17
CA ASP A 66 -5.44 -3.88 -0.85
C ASP A 66 -4.03 -3.82 -1.43
N ILE A 67 -3.14 -4.69 -0.93
CA ILE A 67 -1.70 -4.67 -1.18
C ILE A 67 -1.28 -5.94 -1.91
N PRO A 68 -0.88 -5.86 -3.19
CA PRO A 68 -0.51 -7.04 -3.97
C PRO A 68 0.91 -7.51 -3.62
N LEU A 69 1.03 -8.49 -2.70
CA LEU A 69 2.31 -9.11 -2.33
C LEU A 69 2.84 -10.07 -3.40
N GLN A 70 1.94 -10.72 -4.15
CA GLN A 70 2.18 -11.66 -5.24
C GLN A 70 2.85 -12.98 -4.84
N HIS A 71 3.97 -12.97 -4.13
CA HIS A 71 4.66 -14.17 -3.66
C HIS A 71 5.52 -13.85 -2.44
N ALA A 72 5.83 -14.87 -1.63
CA ALA A 72 6.76 -14.76 -0.50
C ALA A 72 8.19 -15.27 -0.79
N SER A 73 8.50 -15.64 -2.04
CA SER A 73 9.85 -16.08 -2.41
C SER A 73 10.60 -14.92 -3.06
N PRO A 74 11.75 -14.48 -2.50
CA PRO A 74 12.57 -13.44 -3.14
C PRO A 74 13.03 -13.82 -4.55
N LYS A 75 13.29 -15.11 -4.79
CA LYS A 75 13.66 -15.65 -6.11
C LYS A 75 12.52 -15.48 -7.10
N ILE A 76 11.30 -15.88 -6.73
CA ILE A 76 10.13 -15.78 -7.59
C ILE A 76 9.70 -14.33 -7.81
N LEU A 77 9.69 -13.50 -6.76
CA LEU A 77 9.44 -12.07 -6.89
C LEU A 77 10.43 -11.37 -7.83
N LYS A 78 11.72 -11.72 -7.75
CA LYS A 78 12.73 -11.21 -8.68
C LYS A 78 12.41 -11.63 -10.13
N ALA A 79 11.99 -12.87 -10.36
CA ALA A 79 11.57 -13.35 -11.67
C ALA A 79 10.29 -12.67 -12.19
N MET A 80 9.36 -12.30 -11.28
CA MET A 80 8.18 -11.46 -11.56
C MET A 80 8.53 -9.98 -11.81
N LYS A 81 9.82 -9.60 -11.86
CA LYS A 81 10.31 -8.21 -11.97
C LYS A 81 9.85 -7.31 -10.81
N ARG A 82 9.75 -7.89 -9.61
CA ARG A 82 9.44 -7.21 -8.35
C ARG A 82 10.62 -7.30 -7.38
N PRO A 83 11.70 -6.52 -7.58
CA PRO A 83 12.91 -6.63 -6.75
C PRO A 83 12.76 -6.03 -5.33
N GLY A 84 11.55 -5.97 -4.76
CA GLY A 84 11.33 -5.49 -3.39
C GLY A 84 11.64 -6.56 -2.35
N SER A 85 12.18 -6.17 -1.20
CA SER A 85 12.38 -7.07 -0.07
C SER A 85 11.07 -7.29 0.68
N ILE A 86 10.62 -8.55 0.77
CA ILE A 86 9.44 -8.96 1.53
C ILE A 86 9.57 -8.54 3.00
N ASP A 87 10.76 -8.67 3.58
CA ASP A 87 11.02 -8.33 4.98
C ASP A 87 10.63 -6.90 5.33
N ARG A 88 11.01 -5.93 4.48
CA ARG A 88 10.62 -4.51 4.64
C ARG A 88 9.13 -4.25 4.48
N THR A 89 8.39 -5.17 3.87
CA THR A 89 6.93 -5.06 3.74
C THR A 89 6.26 -5.58 5.01
N LEU A 90 6.73 -6.71 5.53
CA LEU A 90 6.22 -7.29 6.79
C LEU A 90 6.50 -6.39 8.00
N GLU A 91 7.69 -5.82 8.11
CA GLU A 91 8.02 -4.84 9.14
C GLU A 91 7.09 -3.63 9.11
N ARG A 92 6.79 -3.14 7.91
CA ARG A 92 5.90 -1.99 7.73
C ARG A 92 4.45 -2.31 8.08
N ILE A 93 3.98 -3.50 7.70
CA ILE A 93 2.66 -3.99 8.10
C ILE A 93 2.55 -4.05 9.62
N LYS A 94 3.59 -4.48 10.33
CA LYS A 94 3.60 -4.48 11.81
C LYS A 94 3.45 -3.06 12.35
N GLN A 95 4.24 -2.11 11.86
CA GLN A 95 4.15 -0.69 12.24
C GLN A 95 2.76 -0.10 11.95
N TRP A 96 2.16 -0.43 10.80
CA TRP A 96 0.82 0.03 10.47
C TRP A 96 -0.24 -0.51 11.42
N ARG A 97 -0.11 -1.76 11.87
CA ARG A 97 -1.02 -2.36 12.87
C ARG A 97 -0.86 -1.76 14.26
N GLU A 98 0.33 -1.26 14.60
CA GLU A 98 0.54 -0.51 15.85
C GLU A 98 -0.21 0.83 15.83
N ILE A 99 -0.27 1.49 14.65
CA ILE A 99 -0.98 2.77 14.48
C ILE A 99 -2.50 2.55 14.32
N CYS A 100 -2.90 1.54 13.55
CA CYS A 100 -4.29 1.22 13.23
C CYS A 100 -4.55 -0.28 13.50
N PRO A 101 -4.91 -0.66 14.74
CA PRO A 101 -5.14 -2.07 15.11
C PRO A 101 -6.22 -2.76 14.28
N ASP A 102 -7.25 -2.01 13.87
CA ASP A 102 -8.39 -2.50 13.07
C ASP A 102 -8.08 -2.60 11.56
N LEU A 103 -6.83 -2.35 11.16
CA LEU A 103 -6.42 -2.41 9.75
C LEU A 103 -6.64 -3.80 9.15
N THR A 104 -7.53 -3.85 8.17
CA THR A 104 -7.72 -5.02 7.31
C THR A 104 -6.75 -4.97 6.14
N LEU A 105 -5.99 -6.04 5.95
CA LEU A 105 -5.11 -6.21 4.79
C LEU A 105 -5.66 -7.28 3.87
N ARG A 106 -5.89 -6.91 2.62
CA ARG A 106 -6.15 -7.85 1.53
C ARG A 106 -4.88 -7.98 0.70
N SER A 107 -4.55 -9.21 0.32
CA SER A 107 -3.48 -9.47 -0.63
C SER A 107 -3.86 -10.53 -1.65
N THR A 108 -3.08 -10.58 -2.72
CA THR A 108 -3.19 -11.57 -3.79
C THR A 108 -1.86 -12.29 -3.90
N PHE A 109 -1.91 -13.61 -4.00
CA PHE A 109 -0.77 -14.48 -4.23
C PHE A 109 -0.94 -15.25 -5.54
N ILE A 110 0.16 -15.47 -6.25
CA ILE A 110 0.25 -16.22 -7.49
C ILE A 110 1.16 -17.42 -7.22
N VAL A 111 0.63 -18.63 -7.45
CA VAL A 111 1.34 -19.90 -7.29
C VAL A 111 1.50 -20.58 -8.65
N GLY A 112 2.41 -21.53 -8.76
CA GLY A 112 2.76 -22.20 -10.02
C GLY A 112 3.48 -21.30 -11.01
N PHE A 113 4.20 -20.27 -10.53
CA PHE A 113 4.97 -19.40 -11.42
C PHE A 113 6.13 -20.19 -12.08
N PRO A 114 6.50 -19.93 -13.35
CA PRO A 114 7.61 -20.64 -13.98
C PRO A 114 8.91 -20.59 -13.16
N GLY A 115 9.37 -21.75 -12.68
CA GLY A 115 10.56 -21.90 -11.84
C GLY A 115 10.32 -21.92 -10.32
N GLU A 116 9.06 -21.88 -9.87
CA GLU A 116 8.64 -22.13 -8.49
C GLU A 116 8.97 -23.57 -8.06
N THR A 117 9.61 -23.71 -6.91
CA THR A 117 9.83 -25.01 -6.26
C THR A 117 8.92 -25.17 -5.05
N GLU A 118 8.88 -26.38 -4.47
CA GLU A 118 8.13 -26.62 -3.24
C GLU A 118 8.62 -25.71 -2.10
N GLU A 119 9.93 -25.48 -1.98
CA GLU A 119 10.49 -24.57 -0.97
C GLU A 119 10.03 -23.13 -1.19
N ASP A 120 9.92 -22.68 -2.45
CA ASP A 120 9.40 -21.35 -2.78
C ASP A 120 7.92 -21.24 -2.35
N PHE A 121 7.10 -22.25 -2.66
CA PHE A 121 5.68 -22.30 -2.30
C PHE A 121 5.46 -22.28 -0.78
N GLN A 122 6.25 -23.06 -0.04
CA GLN A 122 6.17 -23.14 1.41
C GLN A 122 6.37 -21.77 2.08
N LEU A 123 7.22 -20.89 1.53
CA LEU A 123 7.41 -19.53 2.07
C LEU A 123 6.11 -18.71 2.13
N ILE A 124 5.13 -18.97 1.25
CA ILE A 124 3.83 -18.26 1.28
C ILE A 124 3.05 -18.64 2.54
N SER A 125 3.08 -19.91 2.95
CA SER A 125 2.29 -20.39 4.09
C SER A 125 2.88 -20.00 5.45
N TYR A 126 4.20 -19.77 5.51
CA TYR A 126 4.88 -19.42 6.77
C TYR A 126 4.95 -17.91 7.05
N GLN A 127 4.65 -17.05 6.08
CA GLN A 127 4.85 -15.59 6.19
C GLN A 127 3.56 -14.76 6.09
N VAL A 128 2.41 -15.39 5.92
CA VAL A 128 1.09 -14.75 5.71
C VAL A 128 0.13 -15.24 6.78
#